data_AF-A0A833STF7-F1
#
_entry.id   AF-A0A833STF7-F1
#
_cell.length_a   1.000
_cell.length_b   1.000
_cell.length_c   1.000
_cell.angle_alpha   90.00
_cell.angle_beta   90.00
_cell.angle_gamma   90.00
#
_symmetry.space_group_name_H-M   'P 1'
#
loop_
_entity.id
_entity.type
_entity.pdbx_description
1 polymer ?
#
loop_
_entity_poly.entity_id
_entity_poly.type
_entity_poly.pdbx_seq_one_letter_code
_entity_poly.pdbx_strand_id
1 'polypeptide(L)'
;MPKYVSSAKVRAVYDINPETLRGWAVKGVINARAITNPSGRKTWMYDLESIGRRMEPDVDESSSSSCSTQQGATVLYCRVSSNKQVSDLERQQGLLSTAFPDSEVITDIDSGLNYSKPGLTKLVEMVCQEQIGRVVVTFKDRLMRFGYELFEKMCKEHTVKIVVYADEQRETERRQKCLEDSGKNKESPNSVIKIKVYPTKEEKTLLTKMFGTHRAIYNKLVESSRGDCYKLNKKELAEKYRGFSQKHSIADYLPTFHSEVPEETMDSTYRDFVKATESSKALYKV
;
A
#
# COMPACT_ATOMS: atom_id res chain seq x y z
N MET A 1 -17.90 27.71 34.94
CA MET A 1 -16.48 27.98 35.26
C MET A 1 -15.74 26.65 35.33
N PRO A 2 -14.58 26.51 34.67
CA PRO A 2 -13.83 25.25 34.67
C PRO A 2 -13.43 24.85 36.09
N LYS A 3 -13.73 23.61 36.46
CA LYS A 3 -13.54 23.08 37.81
C LYS A 3 -12.20 22.36 37.89
N TYR A 4 -11.17 23.10 38.30
CA TYR A 4 -9.83 22.56 38.46
C TYR A 4 -9.72 21.65 39.69
N VAL A 5 -9.14 20.47 39.52
CA VAL A 5 -8.94 19.47 40.59
C VAL A 5 -7.49 18.98 40.64
N SER A 6 -7.08 18.40 41.76
CA SER A 6 -5.74 17.82 41.92
C SER A 6 -5.60 16.49 41.15
N SER A 7 -4.36 16.11 40.83
CA SER A 7 -4.06 14.82 40.17
C SER A 7 -4.60 13.60 40.91
N ALA A 8 -4.68 13.65 42.25
CA ALA A 8 -5.22 12.57 43.06
C ALA A 8 -6.70 12.31 42.76
N LYS A 9 -7.47 13.38 42.56
CA LYS A 9 -8.90 13.29 42.22
C LYS A 9 -9.10 12.80 40.78
N VAL A 10 -8.24 13.21 39.84
CA VAL A 10 -8.27 12.72 38.46
C VAL A 10 -7.99 11.22 38.42
N ARG A 11 -6.97 10.76 39.15
CA ARG A 11 -6.64 9.34 39.25
C ARG A 11 -7.78 8.50 39.81
N ALA A 12 -8.51 9.02 40.80
CA ALA A 12 -9.67 8.30 41.36
C ALA A 12 -10.83 8.14 40.37
N VAL A 13 -10.97 9.05 39.38
CA VAL A 13 -12.08 9.04 38.42
C VAL A 13 -11.72 8.29 37.14
N TYR A 14 -10.52 8.51 36.60
CA TYR A 14 -10.12 8.04 35.28
C TYR A 14 -8.95 7.03 35.32
N ASP A 15 -8.43 6.69 36.49
CA ASP A 15 -7.28 5.81 36.71
C ASP A 15 -6.01 6.18 35.91
N ILE A 16 -5.81 7.49 35.67
CA ILE A 16 -4.65 8.01 34.92
C ILE A 16 -3.48 8.29 35.86
N ASN A 17 -2.27 7.91 35.44
CA ASN A 17 -1.03 8.19 36.16
C ASN A 17 -0.74 9.72 36.20
N PRO A 18 -0.41 10.31 37.38
CA PRO A 18 -0.05 11.72 37.50
C PRO A 18 1.05 12.23 36.56
N GLU A 19 2.01 11.38 36.18
CA GLU A 19 3.06 11.75 35.22
C GLU A 19 2.51 11.98 33.81
N THR A 20 1.55 11.15 33.39
CA THR A 20 0.85 11.29 32.11
C THR A 20 0.09 12.62 32.06
N LEU A 21 -0.58 12.98 33.15
CA LEU A 21 -1.29 14.28 33.27
C LEU A 21 -0.34 15.47 33.17
N ARG A 22 0.84 15.39 33.80
CA ARG A 22 1.88 16.44 33.65
C ARG A 22 2.37 16.53 32.22
N GLY A 23 2.60 15.40 31.56
CA GLY A 23 3.01 15.36 30.15
C GLY A 23 1.98 16.02 29.23
N TRP A 24 0.69 15.78 29.46
CA TRP A 24 -0.40 16.41 28.70
C TRP A 24 -0.52 17.91 28.98
N ALA A 25 -0.33 18.33 30.23
CA ALA A 25 -0.31 19.74 30.59
C ALA A 25 0.85 20.51 29.92
N VAL A 26 2.06 19.93 29.90
CA VAL A 26 3.23 20.53 29.22
C VAL A 26 3.02 20.62 27.71
N LYS A 27 2.39 19.61 27.11
CA LYS A 27 2.08 19.59 25.67
C LYS A 27 0.88 20.47 25.28
N GLY A 28 0.18 21.08 26.25
CA GLY A 28 -1.02 21.89 26.00
C GLY A 28 -2.25 21.07 25.56
N VAL A 29 -2.24 19.75 25.77
CA VAL A 29 -3.32 18.85 25.34
C VAL A 29 -4.54 18.96 26.27
N ILE A 30 -4.31 19.28 27.55
CA ILE A 30 -5.36 19.49 28.54
C ILE A 30 -5.19 20.84 29.23
N ASN A 31 -6.31 21.47 29.60
CA ASN A 31 -6.28 22.69 30.38
C ASN A 31 -5.79 22.40 31.81
N ALA A 32 -4.63 22.94 32.16
CA ALA A 32 -4.04 22.80 33.48
C ALA A 32 -3.50 24.13 34.00
N ARG A 33 -3.59 24.33 35.31
CA ARG A 33 -3.07 25.52 36.01
C ARG A 33 -2.08 25.09 37.07
N ALA A 34 -0.91 25.74 37.09
CA ALA A 34 0.04 25.60 38.18
C ALA A 34 -0.30 26.61 39.29
N ILE A 35 -0.46 26.12 40.52
CA ILE A 35 -0.63 26.96 41.72
C ILE A 35 0.56 26.74 42.65
N THR A 36 1.09 27.84 43.18
CA THR A 36 2.13 27.80 44.20
C THR A 36 1.47 27.76 45.57
N ASN A 37 1.72 26.72 46.35
CA ASN A 37 1.26 26.65 47.73
C ASN A 37 2.02 27.67 48.60
N PRO A 38 1.49 28.06 49.77
CA PRO A 38 2.20 28.92 50.73
C PRO A 38 3.59 28.40 51.13
N SER A 39 3.83 27.09 50.97
CA SER A 39 5.10 26.40 51.19
C SER A 39 6.07 26.44 49.99
N GLY A 40 5.78 27.21 48.94
CA GLY A 40 6.64 27.38 47.75
C GLY A 40 6.60 26.23 46.75
N ARG A 41 5.89 25.12 47.03
CA ARG A 41 5.76 23.98 46.11
C ARG A 41 4.71 24.27 45.03
N LYS A 42 5.08 24.07 43.76
CA LYS A 42 4.17 24.17 42.60
C LYS A 42 3.34 22.89 42.48
N THR A 43 2.02 23.02 42.52
CA THR A 43 1.07 21.92 42.33
C THR A 43 0.26 22.17 41.07
N TRP A 44 0.14 21.15 40.23
CA TRP A 44 -0.68 21.19 39.03
C TRP A 44 -2.13 20.85 39.35
N MET A 45 -3.03 21.61 38.76
CA MET A 45 -4.47 21.47 38.86
C MET A 45 -5.05 21.33 37.46
N TYR A 46 -5.89 20.32 37.27
CA TYR A 46 -6.36 19.88 35.96
C TYR A 46 -7.86 20.07 35.85
N ASP A 47 -8.31 20.45 34.67
CA ASP A 47 -9.74 20.51 34.36
C ASP A 47 -10.28 19.11 34.01
N LEU A 48 -11.27 18.64 34.77
CA LEU A 48 -11.86 17.30 34.58
C LEU A 48 -12.58 17.15 33.24
N GLU A 49 -13.16 18.24 32.72
CA GLU A 49 -13.93 18.23 31.47
C GLU A 49 -13.01 18.07 30.26
N SER A 50 -11.85 18.73 30.29
CA SER A 50 -10.79 18.57 29.28
C SER A 50 -10.21 17.15 29.24
N ILE A 51 -10.15 16.47 30.40
CA ILE A 51 -9.67 15.08 30.49
C ILE A 51 -10.73 14.09 29.98
N GLY A 52 -12.00 14.32 30.31
CA GLY A 52 -13.12 13.49 29.85
C GLY A 52 -13.23 13.47 28.31
N ARG A 53 -13.14 14.64 27.66
CA ARG A 53 -13.12 14.76 26.20
C ARG A 53 -12.00 13.98 25.50
N ARG A 54 -10.91 13.68 26.21
CA ARG A 54 -9.79 12.90 25.65
C ARG A 54 -9.95 11.39 25.85
N MET A 55 -10.77 10.98 26.81
CA MET A 55 -10.91 9.59 27.22
C MET A 55 -12.15 8.90 26.65
N GLU A 56 -13.08 9.66 26.04
CA GLU A 56 -14.02 9.06 25.11
C GLU A 56 -13.21 8.33 24.01
N PRO A 57 -13.55 7.06 23.70
CA PRO A 57 -12.96 6.40 22.55
C PRO A 57 -13.20 7.31 21.34
N ASP A 58 -12.24 7.39 20.41
CA ASP A 58 -12.37 8.12 19.16
C ASP A 58 -13.55 7.53 18.35
N VAL A 59 -14.79 7.86 18.74
CA VAL A 59 -15.96 7.89 17.88
C VAL A 59 -15.71 9.11 17.03
N ASP A 60 -15.55 8.86 15.72
CA ASP A 60 -15.30 9.82 14.67
C ASP A 60 -15.63 11.25 15.09
N GLU A 61 -14.63 12.12 15.06
CA GLU A 61 -14.70 13.57 15.29
C GLU A 61 -15.48 14.26 14.15
N SER A 62 -16.68 13.74 13.90
CA SER A 62 -17.84 14.43 13.37
C SER A 62 -18.58 14.96 14.58
N SER A 63 -18.88 16.25 14.55
CA SER A 63 -19.67 17.01 15.53
C SER A 63 -19.04 17.34 16.89
N SER A 64 -18.43 18.55 16.92
CA SER A 64 -18.55 19.58 17.96
C SER A 64 -17.33 19.90 18.82
N SER A 65 -16.26 20.36 18.17
CA SER A 65 -15.41 21.43 18.71
C SER A 65 -15.54 22.67 17.82
N SER A 66 -16.13 23.72 18.39
CA SER A 66 -16.17 25.06 17.82
C SER A 66 -14.76 25.64 17.79
N CYS A 67 -14.00 25.28 16.76
CA CYS A 67 -12.80 25.97 16.33
C CYS A 67 -12.89 26.06 14.81
N SER A 68 -13.19 27.26 14.33
CA SER A 68 -13.24 27.60 12.92
C SER A 68 -11.84 27.38 12.30
N THR A 69 -11.58 26.20 11.78
CA THR A 69 -10.40 25.95 10.94
C THR A 69 -10.86 25.61 9.53
N GLN A 70 -11.07 26.69 8.78
CA GLN A 70 -11.00 26.82 7.33
C GLN A 70 -12.11 26.12 6.51
N GLN A 71 -13.16 26.89 6.23
CA GLN A 71 -14.29 26.64 5.32
C GLN A 71 -13.86 26.57 3.85
N GLY A 72 -12.89 25.71 3.52
CA GLY A 72 -12.52 25.48 2.13
C GLY A 72 -13.41 24.43 1.49
N ALA A 73 -13.75 24.61 0.21
CA ALA A 73 -14.54 23.65 -0.56
C ALA A 73 -13.88 22.27 -0.58
N THR A 74 -14.69 21.21 -0.66
CA THR A 74 -14.19 19.86 -0.95
C THR A 74 -14.14 19.68 -2.47
N VAL A 75 -12.99 19.26 -2.99
CA VAL A 75 -12.78 19.04 -4.42
C VAL A 75 -12.48 17.57 -4.69
N LEU A 76 -13.21 16.98 -5.61
CA LEU A 76 -13.01 15.63 -6.13
C LEU A 76 -12.16 15.71 -7.39
N TYR A 77 -11.00 15.06 -7.40
CA TYR A 77 -10.15 15.03 -8.58
C TYR A 77 -10.12 13.63 -9.21
N CYS A 78 -10.59 13.54 -10.46
CA CYS A 78 -10.69 12.31 -11.23
C CYS A 78 -9.82 12.38 -12.49
N ARG A 79 -9.10 11.30 -12.82
CA ARG A 79 -8.23 11.26 -14.00
C ARG A 79 -8.20 9.92 -14.70
N VAL A 80 -8.24 9.95 -16.03
CA VAL A 80 -7.92 8.80 -16.88
C VAL A 80 -6.81 9.13 -17.88
N SER A 81 -6.11 8.12 -18.38
CA SER A 81 -4.92 8.33 -19.21
C SER A 81 -5.25 8.45 -20.71
N SER A 82 -6.45 8.01 -21.13
CA SER A 82 -6.86 8.01 -22.52
C SER A 82 -8.37 8.21 -22.65
N ASN A 83 -8.81 8.83 -23.75
CA ASN A 83 -10.23 8.96 -24.10
C ASN A 83 -10.95 7.60 -24.24
N LYS A 84 -10.22 6.49 -24.43
CA LYS A 84 -10.81 5.14 -24.43
C LYS A 84 -11.32 4.70 -23.05
N GLN A 85 -10.94 5.41 -21.98
CA GLN A 85 -11.26 5.10 -20.59
C GLN A 85 -12.31 6.05 -20.00
N VAL A 86 -13.08 6.76 -20.81
CA VAL A 86 -14.09 7.73 -20.32
C VAL A 86 -15.13 7.06 -19.42
N SER A 87 -15.53 5.82 -19.71
CA SER A 87 -16.43 5.05 -18.85
C SER A 87 -15.87 4.83 -17.44
N ASP A 88 -14.54 4.67 -17.31
CA ASP A 88 -13.89 4.56 -16.00
C ASP A 88 -13.85 5.91 -15.26
N LEU A 89 -13.80 7.01 -15.99
CA LEU A 89 -13.84 8.37 -15.42
C LEU A 89 -15.22 8.65 -14.84
N GLU A 90 -16.30 8.34 -15.58
CA GLU A 90 -17.68 8.46 -15.09
C GLU A 90 -17.91 7.60 -13.84
N ARG A 91 -17.39 6.36 -13.83
CA ARG A 91 -17.46 5.50 -12.66
C ARG A 91 -16.75 6.08 -11.44
N GLN A 92 -15.57 6.69 -11.64
CA GLN A 92 -14.83 7.36 -10.57
C GLN A 92 -15.61 8.56 -10.01
N GLN A 93 -16.18 9.38 -10.90
CA GLN A 93 -16.99 10.53 -10.50
C GLN A 93 -18.22 10.10 -9.72
N GLY A 94 -18.97 9.11 -10.21
CA GLY A 94 -20.18 8.63 -9.52
C GLY A 94 -19.87 8.07 -8.13
N LEU A 95 -18.78 7.32 -8.01
CA LEU A 95 -18.33 6.76 -6.73
C LEU A 95 -17.94 7.86 -5.73
N LEU A 96 -17.15 8.86 -6.15
CA LEU A 96 -16.74 9.95 -5.27
C LEU A 96 -17.90 10.89 -4.94
N SER A 97 -18.78 11.19 -5.90
CA SER A 97 -19.93 12.07 -5.69
C SER A 97 -20.95 11.44 -4.74
N THR A 98 -21.09 10.12 -4.76
CA THR A 98 -21.94 9.40 -3.80
C THR A 98 -21.37 9.48 -2.38
N ALA A 99 -20.04 9.43 -2.23
CA ALA A 99 -19.37 9.54 -0.94
C ALA A 99 -19.32 11.00 -0.42
N PHE A 100 -19.25 11.98 -1.32
CA PHE A 100 -19.11 13.40 -1.01
C PHE A 100 -20.09 14.24 -1.85
N PRO A 101 -21.38 14.33 -1.45
CA PRO A 101 -22.44 14.93 -2.28
C PRO A 101 -22.30 16.44 -2.53
N ASP A 102 -21.61 17.19 -1.66
CA ASP A 102 -21.47 18.66 -1.74
C ASP A 102 -20.05 19.09 -2.15
N SER A 103 -19.52 18.51 -3.24
CA SER A 103 -18.13 18.73 -3.65
C SER A 103 -17.98 19.08 -5.13
N GLU A 104 -16.98 19.93 -5.44
CA GLU A 104 -16.67 20.32 -6.82
C GLU A 104 -15.86 19.21 -7.50
N VAL A 105 -16.28 18.79 -8.69
CA VAL A 105 -15.62 17.74 -9.45
C VAL A 105 -14.70 18.34 -10.51
N ILE A 106 -13.42 18.00 -10.46
CA ILE A 106 -12.41 18.34 -11.47
C ILE A 106 -11.96 17.05 -12.16
N THR A 107 -11.95 17.06 -13.49
CA THR A 107 -11.61 15.89 -14.31
C THR A 107 -10.55 16.20 -15.33
N ASP A 108 -9.63 15.25 -15.55
CA ASP A 108 -8.62 15.33 -16.61
C ASP A 108 -8.50 14.01 -17.39
N ILE A 109 -8.23 14.13 -18.70
CA ILE A 109 -7.97 12.99 -19.58
C ILE A 109 -6.59 13.13 -20.20
N ASP A 110 -5.57 12.61 -19.52
CA ASP A 110 -4.18 12.59 -19.99
C ASP A 110 -3.26 11.78 -19.04
N SER A 111 -2.04 11.49 -19.46
CA SER A 111 -1.01 10.76 -18.70
C SER A 111 -0.71 11.39 -17.34
N GLY A 112 -0.56 10.59 -16.28
CA GLY A 112 -0.21 11.08 -14.93
C GLY A 112 1.18 11.71 -14.79
N LEU A 113 1.93 11.87 -15.89
CA LEU A 113 3.24 12.51 -15.98
C LEU A 113 3.19 13.94 -16.53
N ASN A 114 2.10 14.35 -17.19
CA ASN A 114 1.98 15.72 -17.67
C ASN A 114 1.35 16.59 -16.57
N TYR A 115 2.09 17.60 -16.11
CA TYR A 115 1.71 18.50 -15.02
C TYR A 115 1.00 19.78 -15.48
N SER A 116 0.94 20.03 -16.79
CA SER A 116 0.32 21.23 -17.39
C SER A 116 -1.12 20.97 -17.82
N LYS A 117 -1.84 20.09 -17.12
CA LYS A 117 -3.25 19.79 -17.42
C LYS A 117 -4.14 20.90 -16.90
N PRO A 118 -5.21 21.25 -17.61
CA PRO A 118 -6.12 22.30 -17.16
C PRO A 118 -6.75 21.99 -15.80
N GLY A 119 -7.18 20.75 -15.54
CA GLY A 119 -7.78 20.38 -14.25
C GLY A 119 -6.77 20.41 -13.11
N LEU A 120 -5.58 19.84 -13.30
CA LEU A 120 -4.51 19.87 -12.30
C LEU A 120 -4.01 21.31 -12.02
N THR A 121 -3.85 22.14 -13.05
CA THR A 121 -3.46 23.55 -12.89
C THR A 121 -4.52 24.31 -12.11
N LYS A 122 -5.80 24.14 -12.46
CA LYS A 122 -6.92 24.72 -11.69
C LYS A 122 -6.90 24.26 -10.23
N LEU A 123 -6.66 22.97 -9.98
CA LEU A 123 -6.57 22.42 -8.63
C LEU A 123 -5.45 23.08 -7.82
N VAL A 124 -4.26 23.23 -8.41
CA VAL A 124 -3.12 23.90 -7.77
C VAL A 124 -3.43 25.38 -7.48
N GLU A 125 -4.01 26.10 -8.44
CA GLU A 125 -4.40 27.50 -8.26
C GLU A 125 -5.40 27.68 -7.11
N MET A 126 -6.41 26.82 -7.04
CA MET A 126 -7.40 26.84 -5.96
C MET A 126 -6.79 26.50 -4.60
N VAL A 127 -5.77 25.63 -4.55
CA VAL A 127 -5.00 25.36 -3.31
C VAL A 127 -4.21 26.60 -2.90
N CYS A 128 -3.50 27.24 -3.84
CA CYS A 128 -2.74 28.46 -3.56
C CYS A 128 -3.61 29.65 -3.16
N GLN A 129 -4.87 29.70 -3.62
CA GLN A 129 -5.86 30.70 -3.23
C GLN A 129 -6.59 30.35 -1.92
N GLU A 130 -6.22 29.25 -1.26
CA GLU A 130 -6.82 28.78 0.01
C GLU A 130 -8.34 28.57 -0.07
N GLN A 131 -8.86 28.29 -1.27
CA GLN A 131 -10.29 28.05 -1.51
C GLN A 131 -10.71 26.61 -1.19
N ILE A 132 -9.74 25.70 -1.07
CA ILE A 132 -9.96 24.27 -0.90
C ILE A 132 -9.56 23.87 0.51
N GLY A 133 -10.44 23.16 1.21
CA GLY A 133 -10.14 22.58 2.52
C GLY A 133 -9.72 21.11 2.40
N ARG A 134 -10.21 20.44 1.34
CA ARG A 134 -10.00 19.01 1.14
C ARG A 134 -9.96 18.65 -0.34
N VAL A 135 -8.97 17.85 -0.72
CA VAL A 135 -8.88 17.22 -2.04
C VAL A 135 -9.09 15.71 -1.87
N VAL A 136 -10.07 15.15 -2.57
CA VAL A 136 -10.36 13.72 -2.54
C VAL A 136 -10.00 13.10 -3.88
N VAL A 137 -9.26 11.99 -3.83
CA VAL A 137 -8.84 11.21 -5.01
C VAL A 137 -9.12 9.74 -4.79
N THR A 138 -9.42 8.99 -5.86
CA THR A 138 -9.63 7.54 -5.72
C THR A 138 -8.35 6.79 -5.38
N PHE A 139 -7.23 7.14 -6.02
CA PHE A 139 -5.91 6.54 -5.80
C PHE A 139 -4.81 7.58 -5.96
N LYS A 140 -3.66 7.39 -5.32
CA LYS A 140 -2.50 8.30 -5.40
C LYS A 140 -2.03 8.57 -6.84
N ASP A 141 -1.92 7.52 -7.66
CA ASP A 141 -1.51 7.61 -9.09
C ASP A 141 -2.52 8.36 -9.99
N ARG A 142 -3.74 8.62 -9.49
CA ARG A 142 -4.73 9.42 -10.23
C ARG A 142 -4.43 10.90 -10.14
N LEU A 143 -3.94 11.35 -8.99
CA LEU A 143 -3.46 12.71 -8.79
C LEU A 143 -2.18 12.93 -9.61
N MET A 144 -1.10 12.25 -9.22
CA MET A 144 0.22 12.36 -9.85
C MET A 144 0.97 11.05 -9.68
N ARG A 145 1.68 10.61 -10.72
CA ARG A 145 2.46 9.36 -10.69
C ARG A 145 3.79 9.51 -9.94
N PHE A 146 4.38 10.70 -10.05
CA PHE A 146 5.56 11.14 -9.33
C PHE A 146 5.31 12.54 -8.76
N GLY A 147 5.97 12.87 -7.65
CA GLY A 147 5.81 14.19 -7.02
C GLY A 147 4.54 14.32 -6.18
N TYR A 148 3.87 13.21 -5.86
CA TYR A 148 2.77 13.21 -4.90
C TYR A 148 3.23 13.76 -3.54
N GLU A 149 4.42 13.39 -3.08
CA GLU A 149 4.99 13.84 -1.81
C GLU A 149 5.24 15.35 -1.79
N LEU A 150 5.57 15.94 -2.95
CA LEU A 150 5.75 17.37 -3.10
C LEU A 150 4.40 18.10 -3.02
N PHE A 151 3.41 17.60 -3.77
CA PHE A 151 2.05 18.13 -3.73
C PHE A 151 1.44 18.01 -2.32
N GLU A 152 1.67 16.89 -1.63
CA GLU A 152 1.24 16.69 -0.25
C GLU A 152 1.86 17.71 0.71
N LYS A 153 3.15 18.03 0.57
CA LYS A 153 3.80 19.07 1.37
C LYS A 153 3.20 20.45 1.11
N MET A 154 3.00 20.81 -0.16
CA MET A 154 2.35 22.06 -0.55
C MET A 154 0.93 22.16 0.04
N CYS A 155 0.13 21.10 -0.05
CA CYS A 155 -1.19 21.06 0.58
C CYS A 155 -1.12 21.23 2.10
N LYS A 156 -0.14 20.62 2.77
CA LYS A 156 0.06 20.79 4.23
C LYS A 156 0.38 22.24 4.61
N GLU A 157 1.18 22.94 3.81
CA GLU A 157 1.49 24.37 4.04
C GLU A 157 0.23 25.24 3.91
N HIS A 158 -0.65 24.92 2.98
CA HIS A 158 -1.94 25.60 2.78
C HIS A 158 -3.10 25.01 3.61
N THR A 159 -2.83 24.17 4.61
CA THR A 159 -3.85 23.54 5.48
C THR A 159 -4.89 22.68 4.72
N VAL A 160 -4.55 22.22 3.51
CA VAL A 160 -5.41 21.37 2.67
C VAL A 160 -5.17 19.90 2.99
N LYS A 161 -6.25 19.16 3.26
CA LYS A 161 -6.18 17.71 3.49
C LYS A 161 -6.36 16.92 2.20
N ILE A 162 -5.45 16.00 1.91
CA ILE A 162 -5.59 15.05 0.79
C ILE A 162 -6.14 13.74 1.32
N VAL A 163 -7.25 13.27 0.75
CA VAL A 163 -7.94 12.02 1.10
C VAL A 163 -7.85 11.05 -0.06
N VAL A 164 -7.36 9.84 0.21
CA VAL A 164 -7.28 8.75 -0.77
C VAL A 164 -8.36 7.71 -0.46
N TYR A 165 -9.45 7.75 -1.21
CA TYR A 165 -10.65 6.97 -0.92
C TYR A 165 -10.40 5.45 -0.89
N ALA A 166 -9.57 4.93 -1.79
CA ALA A 166 -9.29 3.49 -1.81
C ALA A 166 -8.48 3.00 -0.60
N ASP A 167 -7.66 3.85 0.01
CA ASP A 167 -6.90 3.49 1.21
C ASP A 167 -7.82 3.50 2.43
N GLU A 168 -8.74 4.48 2.53
CA GLU A 168 -9.76 4.52 3.58
C GLU A 168 -10.65 3.28 3.55
N GLN A 169 -11.19 2.91 2.39
CA GLN A 169 -12.02 1.72 2.24
C GLN A 169 -11.29 0.45 2.70
N ARG A 170 -10.02 0.29 2.34
CA ARG A 170 -9.20 -0.85 2.77
C ARG A 170 -8.98 -0.87 4.28
N GLU A 171 -8.83 0.28 4.91
CA GLU A 171 -8.73 0.36 6.37
C GLU A 171 -10.05 0.02 7.05
N THR A 172 -11.18 0.49 6.52
CA THR A 172 -12.52 0.15 7.03
C THR A 172 -12.78 -1.36 6.90
N GLU A 173 -12.49 -1.95 5.74
CA GLU A 173 -12.59 -3.38 5.49
C GLU A 173 -11.70 -4.20 6.44
N ARG A 174 -10.45 -3.76 6.68
CA ARG A 174 -9.54 -4.41 7.63
C ARG A 174 -10.05 -4.35 9.06
N ARG A 175 -10.57 -3.18 9.48
CA ARG A 175 -11.16 -3.01 10.82
C ARG A 175 -12.38 -3.93 11.00
N GLN A 176 -13.27 -3.98 10.02
CA GLN A 176 -14.43 -4.88 10.03
C GLN A 176 -14.00 -6.35 10.05
N LYS A 177 -13.04 -6.74 9.23
CA LYS A 177 -12.53 -8.12 9.21
C LYS A 177 -11.90 -8.55 10.54
N CYS A 178 -11.13 -7.69 11.21
CA CYS A 178 -10.59 -7.99 12.55
C CYS A 178 -11.69 -8.18 13.61
N LEU A 179 -12.80 -7.44 13.49
CA LEU A 179 -13.97 -7.59 14.37
C LEU A 179 -14.71 -8.90 14.07
N GLU A 180 -14.80 -9.31 12.81
CA GLU A 180 -15.43 -10.57 12.39
C GLU A 180 -14.58 -11.81 12.70
N ASP A 181 -13.25 -11.72 12.55
CA ASP A 181 -12.28 -12.78 12.88
C ASP A 181 -12.27 -13.09 14.39
N SER A 182 -12.64 -12.12 15.24
CA SER A 182 -12.83 -12.34 16.68
C SER A 182 -14.10 -13.13 17.02
N GLY A 183 -15.04 -13.28 16.07
CA GLY A 183 -16.34 -13.92 16.26
C GLY A 183 -16.56 -15.22 15.49
N LYS A 184 -15.71 -15.58 14.52
CA LYS A 184 -15.90 -16.80 13.70
C LYS A 184 -14.58 -17.48 13.35
N ASN A 185 -14.22 -18.51 14.12
CA ASN A 185 -13.37 -19.60 13.63
C ASN A 185 -14.09 -20.34 12.49
N LYS A 186 -13.91 -19.88 11.26
CA LYS A 186 -14.14 -20.68 10.05
C LYS A 186 -12.98 -20.46 9.09
N GLU A 187 -11.93 -21.25 9.27
CA GLU A 187 -10.86 -21.36 8.29
C GLU A 187 -11.46 -21.88 6.97
N SER A 188 -11.44 -21.04 5.95
CA SER A 188 -11.69 -21.49 4.58
C SER A 188 -10.54 -22.42 4.15
N PRO A 189 -10.79 -23.53 3.46
CA PRO A 189 -9.76 -24.50 3.07
C PRO A 189 -8.69 -23.99 2.09
N ASN A 190 -8.76 -22.73 1.64
CA ASN A 190 -7.82 -22.09 0.71
C ASN A 190 -7.09 -20.86 1.29
N SER A 191 -6.88 -20.80 2.62
CA SER A 191 -6.04 -19.74 3.19
C SER A 191 -4.58 -19.94 2.75
N VAL A 192 -4.14 -19.11 1.81
CA VAL A 192 -2.74 -19.13 1.33
C VAL A 192 -1.84 -18.60 2.44
N ILE A 193 -1.22 -19.52 3.18
CA ILE A 193 -0.19 -19.19 4.17
C ILE A 193 1.05 -18.74 3.41
N LYS A 194 1.33 -17.44 3.43
CA LYS A 194 2.58 -16.88 2.87
C LYS A 194 3.71 -17.11 3.87
N ILE A 195 4.40 -18.24 3.75
CA ILE A 195 5.62 -18.50 4.50
C ILE A 195 6.75 -17.67 3.89
N LYS A 196 7.33 -16.75 4.69
CA LYS A 196 8.53 -16.02 4.30
C LYS A 196 9.74 -16.81 4.77
N VAL A 197 10.41 -17.47 3.83
CA VAL A 197 11.67 -18.18 4.08
C VAL A 197 12.84 -17.22 3.80
N TYR A 198 13.77 -17.11 4.74
CA TYR A 198 15.00 -16.33 4.58
C TYR A 198 16.18 -17.29 4.45
N PRO A 199 16.67 -17.57 3.23
CA PRO A 199 17.72 -18.54 3.04
C PRO A 199 19.05 -18.07 3.64
N THR A 200 19.83 -19.01 4.15
CA THR A 200 21.21 -18.80 4.63
C THR A 200 22.14 -18.37 3.49
N LYS A 201 23.36 -17.91 3.81
CA LYS A 201 24.34 -17.51 2.77
C LYS A 201 24.72 -18.68 1.86
N GLU A 202 24.84 -19.88 2.43
CA GLU A 202 25.15 -21.11 1.69
C GLU A 202 23.99 -21.50 0.76
N GLU A 203 22.76 -21.46 1.26
CA GLU A 203 21.55 -21.72 0.48
C GLU A 203 21.36 -20.72 -0.67
N LYS A 204 21.64 -19.43 -0.45
CA LYS A 204 21.63 -18.42 -1.52
C LYS A 204 22.66 -18.73 -2.61
N THR A 205 23.83 -19.21 -2.21
CA THR A 205 24.90 -19.58 -3.15
C THR A 205 24.46 -20.80 -3.97
N LEU A 206 23.89 -21.82 -3.34
CA LEU A 206 23.35 -23.00 -4.00
C LEU A 206 22.21 -22.64 -4.97
N LEU A 207 21.26 -21.80 -4.53
CA LEU A 207 20.18 -21.28 -5.39
C LEU A 207 20.72 -20.56 -6.62
N THR A 208 21.74 -19.72 -6.45
CA THR A 208 22.36 -19.00 -7.58
C THR A 208 22.99 -19.98 -8.56
N LYS A 209 23.67 -21.03 -8.06
CA LYS A 209 24.22 -22.12 -8.90
C LYS A 209 23.10 -22.87 -9.63
N MET A 210 22.01 -23.22 -8.94
CA MET A 210 20.82 -23.88 -9.51
C MET A 210 20.18 -23.05 -10.62
N PHE A 211 19.94 -21.75 -10.41
CA PHE A 211 19.37 -20.89 -11.45
C PHE A 211 20.33 -20.70 -12.62
N GLY A 212 21.64 -20.62 -12.36
CA GLY A 212 22.67 -20.51 -13.38
C GLY A 212 22.72 -21.72 -14.31
N THR A 213 22.75 -22.94 -13.74
CA THR A 213 22.73 -24.18 -14.53
C THR A 213 21.40 -24.37 -15.25
N HIS A 214 20.28 -24.11 -14.58
CA HIS A 214 18.95 -24.21 -15.18
C HIS A 214 18.85 -23.31 -16.42
N ARG A 215 19.28 -22.05 -16.30
CA ARG A 215 19.29 -21.09 -17.40
C ARG A 215 20.22 -21.50 -18.53
N ALA A 216 21.41 -22.03 -18.24
CA ALA A 216 22.34 -22.51 -19.25
C ALA A 216 21.71 -23.64 -20.08
N ILE A 217 21.20 -24.69 -19.43
CA ILE A 217 20.56 -25.82 -20.09
C ILE A 217 19.35 -25.36 -20.90
N TYR A 218 18.48 -24.52 -20.32
CA TYR A 218 17.30 -23.98 -21.01
C TYR A 218 17.68 -23.21 -22.28
N ASN A 219 18.68 -22.31 -22.20
CA ASN A 219 19.15 -21.57 -23.36
C ASN A 219 19.68 -22.50 -24.45
N LYS A 220 20.40 -23.56 -24.06
CA LYS A 220 20.92 -24.55 -25.01
C LYS A 220 19.81 -25.35 -25.69
N LEU A 221 18.78 -25.73 -24.93
CA LEU A 221 17.57 -26.38 -25.46
C LEU A 221 16.86 -25.48 -26.46
N VAL A 222 16.69 -24.20 -26.14
CA VAL A 222 16.04 -23.23 -27.03
C VAL A 222 16.87 -23.01 -28.31
N GLU A 223 18.19 -22.84 -28.18
CA GLU A 223 19.10 -22.72 -29.33
C GLU A 223 18.97 -23.92 -30.27
N SER A 224 19.02 -25.13 -29.70
CA SER A 224 19.04 -26.38 -30.47
C SER A 224 17.67 -26.76 -31.06
N SER A 225 16.58 -26.17 -30.57
CA SER A 225 15.21 -26.53 -30.94
C SER A 225 14.49 -25.53 -31.85
N ARG A 226 15.13 -24.39 -32.20
CA ARG A 226 14.50 -23.28 -32.96
C ARG A 226 13.70 -23.72 -34.20
N GLY A 227 14.20 -24.69 -34.96
CA GLY A 227 13.54 -25.20 -36.18
C GLY A 227 12.66 -26.44 -35.97
N ASP A 228 12.87 -27.16 -34.86
CA ASP A 228 12.32 -28.49 -34.64
C ASP A 228 11.08 -28.46 -33.75
N CYS A 229 10.96 -27.45 -32.89
CA CYS A 229 9.84 -27.31 -31.96
C CYS A 229 8.48 -27.22 -32.67
N TYR A 230 8.42 -26.69 -33.90
CA TYR A 230 7.20 -26.60 -34.71
C TYR A 230 6.94 -27.82 -35.59
N LYS A 231 7.96 -28.66 -35.84
CA LYS A 231 7.87 -29.79 -36.78
C LYS A 231 7.69 -31.13 -36.08
N LEU A 232 8.30 -31.29 -34.91
CA LEU A 232 8.33 -32.56 -34.19
C LEU A 232 7.18 -32.70 -33.19
N ASN A 233 6.75 -33.95 -33.03
CA ASN A 233 5.81 -34.36 -31.99
C ASN A 233 6.49 -34.40 -30.61
N LYS A 234 5.69 -34.38 -29.54
CA LYS A 234 6.18 -34.35 -28.15
C LYS A 234 7.10 -35.53 -27.80
N LYS A 235 6.84 -36.72 -28.35
CA LYS A 235 7.67 -37.92 -28.15
C LYS A 235 9.04 -37.78 -28.84
N GLU A 236 9.05 -37.31 -30.09
CA GLU A 236 10.27 -37.08 -30.87
C GLU A 236 11.15 -35.98 -30.25
N LEU A 237 10.52 -34.92 -29.72
CA LEU A 237 11.21 -33.87 -28.97
C LEU A 237 11.87 -34.43 -27.70
N ALA A 238 11.20 -35.35 -27.01
CA ALA A 238 11.73 -35.98 -25.81
C ALA A 238 12.89 -36.92 -26.11
N GLU A 239 12.81 -37.72 -27.17
CA GLU A 239 13.91 -38.59 -27.58
C GLU A 239 15.16 -37.79 -27.97
N LYS A 240 14.99 -36.66 -28.65
CA LYS A 240 16.10 -35.85 -29.14
C LYS A 240 16.75 -34.96 -28.08
N TYR A 241 15.95 -34.33 -27.21
CA TYR A 241 16.43 -33.24 -26.35
C TYR A 241 16.50 -33.59 -24.86
N ARG A 242 15.91 -34.69 -24.40
CA ARG A 242 15.95 -35.07 -22.98
C ARG A 242 17.37 -35.36 -22.50
N GLY A 243 18.25 -35.84 -23.38
CA GLY A 243 19.66 -36.09 -23.07
C GLY A 243 20.45 -34.85 -22.69
N PHE A 244 20.03 -33.64 -23.11
CA PHE A 244 20.70 -32.38 -22.75
C PHE A 244 20.50 -31.97 -21.29
N SER A 245 19.51 -32.55 -20.63
CA SER A 245 19.15 -32.28 -19.24
C SER A 245 19.88 -33.18 -18.23
N GLN A 246 20.74 -34.09 -18.72
CA GLN A 246 21.47 -35.02 -17.87
C GLN A 246 22.77 -34.40 -17.34
N LYS A 247 23.18 -34.79 -16.13
CA LYS A 247 24.31 -34.20 -15.38
C LYS A 247 25.66 -34.17 -16.11
N HIS A 248 25.92 -35.17 -16.96
CA HIS A 248 27.16 -35.28 -17.73
C HIS A 248 27.01 -34.82 -19.18
N SER A 249 25.86 -34.26 -19.54
CA SER A 249 25.59 -33.77 -20.87
C SER A 249 26.14 -32.36 -21.03
N ILE A 250 26.78 -32.09 -22.16
CA ILE A 250 27.26 -30.74 -22.53
C ILE A 250 28.19 -30.10 -21.49
N ALA A 251 29.04 -30.90 -20.84
CA ALA A 251 29.96 -30.43 -19.79
C ALA A 251 30.82 -29.23 -20.21
N ASP A 252 31.22 -29.16 -21.49
CA ASP A 252 32.00 -28.05 -22.05
C ASP A 252 31.26 -26.71 -22.09
N TYR A 253 29.93 -26.74 -22.12
CA TYR A 253 29.07 -25.55 -22.15
C TYR A 253 28.59 -25.14 -20.76
N LEU A 254 28.50 -26.11 -19.84
CA LEU A 254 27.94 -25.88 -18.52
C LEU A 254 28.92 -25.11 -17.62
N PRO A 255 28.41 -24.29 -16.68
CA PRO A 255 29.25 -23.62 -15.70
C PRO A 255 30.06 -24.61 -14.87
N THR A 256 31.27 -24.25 -14.43
CA THR A 256 32.18 -25.15 -13.68
C THR A 256 31.56 -25.77 -12.43
N PHE A 257 30.57 -25.10 -11.82
CA PHE A 257 29.85 -25.54 -10.64
C PHE A 257 28.65 -26.46 -10.92
N HIS A 258 28.41 -26.88 -12.18
CA HIS A 258 27.24 -27.69 -12.53
C HIS A 258 27.18 -29.03 -11.80
N SER A 259 28.33 -29.61 -11.48
CA SER A 259 28.45 -30.87 -10.72
C SER A 259 27.86 -30.80 -9.32
N GLU A 260 27.84 -29.61 -8.71
CA GLU A 260 27.32 -29.37 -7.35
C GLU A 260 25.79 -29.25 -7.32
N VAL A 261 25.15 -29.09 -8.49
CA VAL A 261 23.70 -28.89 -8.59
C VAL A 261 22.97 -30.24 -8.57
N PRO A 262 21.82 -30.35 -7.86
CA PRO A 262 21.00 -31.56 -7.89
C PRO A 262 20.46 -31.88 -9.29
N GLU A 263 20.41 -33.17 -9.64
CA GLU A 263 19.90 -33.65 -10.94
C GLU A 263 18.46 -33.24 -11.20
N GLU A 264 17.64 -33.18 -10.14
CA GLU A 264 16.24 -32.74 -10.21
C GLU A 264 16.09 -31.33 -10.78
N THR A 265 17.07 -30.45 -10.53
CA THR A 265 17.08 -29.08 -11.03
C THR A 265 17.36 -29.06 -12.53
N MET A 266 18.17 -29.99 -13.01
CA MET A 266 18.44 -30.11 -14.43
C MET A 266 17.21 -30.72 -15.10
N ASP A 267 16.65 -31.82 -14.59
CA ASP A 267 15.42 -32.44 -15.12
C ASP A 267 14.18 -31.52 -15.11
N SER A 268 14.12 -30.54 -14.21
CA SER A 268 13.05 -29.52 -14.24
C SER A 268 13.17 -28.59 -15.45
N THR A 269 14.39 -28.31 -15.95
CA THR A 269 14.61 -27.45 -17.14
C THR A 269 13.89 -27.98 -18.36
N TYR A 270 13.97 -29.29 -18.60
CA TYR A 270 13.34 -29.92 -19.75
C TYR A 270 11.80 -29.87 -19.63
N ARG A 271 11.27 -30.05 -18.42
CA ARG A 271 9.82 -29.91 -18.17
C ARG A 271 9.33 -28.50 -18.45
N ASP A 272 10.07 -27.48 -17.99
CA ASP A 272 9.76 -26.08 -18.24
C ASP A 272 9.84 -25.74 -19.74
N PHE A 273 10.84 -26.28 -20.45
CA PHE A 273 10.98 -26.14 -21.90
C PHE A 273 9.80 -26.75 -22.65
N VAL A 274 9.37 -27.97 -22.30
CA VAL A 274 8.18 -28.61 -22.90
C VAL A 274 6.92 -27.78 -22.64
N LYS A 275 6.72 -27.31 -21.41
CA LYS A 275 5.56 -26.48 -21.06
C LYS A 275 5.54 -25.16 -21.83
N ALA A 276 6.70 -24.53 -22.02
CA ALA A 276 6.85 -23.31 -22.80
C ALA A 276 6.55 -23.55 -24.29
N THR A 277 7.04 -24.65 -24.87
CA THR A 277 6.76 -25.00 -26.27
C THR A 277 5.28 -25.34 -26.50
N GLU A 278 4.63 -26.05 -25.58
CA GLU A 278 3.17 -26.31 -25.63
C GLU A 278 2.36 -25.01 -25.55
N SER A 279 2.72 -24.12 -24.62
CA SER A 279 2.05 -22.82 -24.47
C SER A 279 2.22 -21.97 -25.74
N SER A 280 3.42 -21.98 -26.34
CA SER A 280 3.69 -21.28 -27.60
C SER A 280 2.85 -21.85 -28.75
N LYS A 281 2.79 -23.18 -28.92
CA LYS A 281 1.93 -23.83 -29.93
C LYS A 281 0.45 -23.48 -29.77
N ALA A 282 -0.03 -23.40 -28.53
CA ALA A 282 -1.42 -23.03 -28.24
C ALA A 282 -1.74 -21.57 -28.61
N LEU A 283 -0.78 -20.66 -28.43
CA LEU A 283 -0.94 -19.23 -28.76
C LEU A 283 -0.84 -18.96 -30.27
N TYR A 284 0.09 -19.63 -30.95
CA TYR A 284 0.39 -19.39 -32.36
C TYR A 284 -0.26 -20.42 -33.30
N LYS A 285 -1.43 -20.98 -32.96
CA LYS A 285 -2.16 -21.99 -33.76
C LYS A 285 -1.90 -21.81 -35.27
N VAL A 286 -1.01 -22.66 -35.79
CA VAL A 286 -0.93 -23.00 -37.22
C VAL A 286 -1.88 -24.17 -37.42
#